data_AF-A0A2X1K9Z9-F1
#
_entry.id   AF-A0A2X1K9Z9-F1
#
_cell.length_a   1.000
_cell.length_b   1.000
_cell.length_c   1.000
_cell.angle_alpha   90.00
_cell.angle_beta   90.00
_cell.angle_gamma   90.00
#
_symmetry.space_group_name_H-M   'P 1'
#
loop_
_entity.id
_entity.type
_entity.pdbx_description
1 polymer ?
#
loop_
_entity_poly.entity_id
_entity_poly.type
_entity_poly.pdbx_seq_one_letter_code
_entity_poly.pdbx_strand_id
1 'polypeptide(L)'
;MTVKHVFLCKPSGTCGLTLGKSTDYRDTYDASLLQGVPRSLNRDPLGLKADNLPFHGTDIWTLYELSWLNAKGLPQVAVGHVELDYTSVNLIESKSFKLYLNSFNQTRFNNWDEVRQTLERDLSTALRVRLAWRYIVLMNWKASR
;
A
#
# COMPACT_ATOMS: atom_id res chain seq x y z
N MET A 1 -2.53 15.20 3.64
CA MET A 1 -2.92 13.77 3.64
C MET A 1 -3.59 13.46 4.98
N THR A 2 -4.91 13.62 5.07
CA THR A 2 -5.64 13.34 6.31
C THR A 2 -6.07 11.88 6.28
N VAL A 3 -5.29 11.03 6.95
CA VAL A 3 -5.64 9.64 7.21
C VAL A 3 -6.46 9.63 8.50
N LYS A 4 -7.78 9.42 8.41
CA LYS A 4 -8.60 9.14 9.59
C LYS A 4 -8.49 7.64 9.91
N HIS A 5 -7.46 7.27 10.67
CA HIS A 5 -7.44 6.01 11.39
C HIS A 5 -7.13 6.28 12.86
N VAL A 6 -8.13 6.07 13.72
CA VAL A 6 -7.95 6.02 15.18
C VAL A 6 -7.28 4.68 15.50
N PHE A 7 -5.97 4.69 15.71
CA PHE A 7 -5.26 3.60 16.36
C PHE A 7 -5.36 3.81 17.88
N LEU A 8 -6.25 3.08 18.56
CA LEU A 8 -6.18 2.93 20.01
C LEU A 8 -5.19 1.81 20.33
N CYS A 9 -3.90 2.14 20.38
CA CYS A 9 -2.90 1.26 20.97
C CYS A 9 -2.88 1.53 22.49
N LYS A 10 -3.20 0.52 23.32
CA LYS A 10 -2.90 0.57 24.76
C LYS A 10 -1.38 0.44 24.97
N PRO A 11 -0.80 1.09 26.00
CA PRO A 11 0.63 1.17 26.19
C PRO A 11 1.15 -0.05 26.96
N SER A 12 1.55 -1.11 26.25
CA SER A 12 2.53 -2.07 26.75
C SER A 12 3.05 -2.95 25.62
N GLY A 13 4.28 -2.68 25.17
CA GLY A 13 5.00 -3.50 24.20
C GLY A 13 5.41 -2.71 22.97
N THR A 14 6.70 -2.39 22.86
CA THR A 14 7.32 -1.80 21.67
C THR A 14 7.23 -2.77 20.49
N CYS A 15 6.09 -2.77 19.80
CA CYS A 15 6.00 -3.26 18.43
C CYS A 15 6.89 -2.33 17.59
N GLY A 16 7.82 -2.89 16.82
CA GLY A 16 8.84 -2.20 16.03
C GLY A 16 8.32 -1.31 14.90
N LEU A 17 7.35 -0.45 15.21
CA LEU A 17 6.87 0.63 14.37
C LEU A 17 7.88 1.77 14.52
N THR A 18 8.47 2.18 13.40
CA THR A 18 9.34 3.36 13.29
C THR A 18 8.53 4.66 13.39
N LEU A 19 7.78 4.82 14.49
CA LEU A 19 7.29 6.12 14.92
C LEU A 19 8.50 6.94 15.41
N GLY A 20 8.73 8.09 14.76
CA GLY A 20 9.76 9.05 15.17
C GLY A 20 11.17 8.88 14.57
N LYS A 21 11.41 7.92 13.66
CA LYS A 21 12.71 7.81 12.97
C LYS A 21 12.75 8.64 11.68
N SER A 22 13.85 9.38 11.47
CA SER A 22 14.17 10.02 10.19
C SER A 22 14.11 8.96 9.09
N THR A 23 13.38 9.25 8.03
CA THR A 23 13.23 8.34 6.90
C THR A 23 13.98 8.95 5.73
N ASP A 24 15.06 8.30 5.31
CA ASP A 24 15.81 8.73 4.14
C ASP A 24 14.94 8.59 2.91
N TYR A 25 14.88 9.66 2.11
CA TYR A 25 14.13 9.67 0.87
C TYR A 25 14.85 8.76 -0.13
N ARG A 26 14.14 7.77 -0.69
CA ARG A 26 14.65 6.89 -1.74
C ARG A 26 14.29 7.47 -3.09
N ASP A 27 15.31 7.67 -3.92
CA ASP A 27 15.23 8.13 -5.30
C ASP A 27 15.20 6.98 -6.32
N THR A 28 15.19 5.73 -5.84
CA THR A 28 15.12 4.52 -6.63
C THR A 28 14.04 3.60 -6.09
N TYR A 29 13.37 2.87 -6.98
CA TYR A 29 12.33 1.90 -6.63
C TYR A 29 12.83 0.88 -5.60
N ASP A 30 12.05 0.68 -4.53
CA ASP A 30 12.40 -0.21 -3.44
C ASP A 30 11.14 -0.87 -2.83
N ALA A 31 10.91 -2.14 -3.19
CA ALA A 31 9.81 -2.94 -2.65
C ALA A 31 10.00 -3.30 -1.16
N SER A 32 11.22 -3.26 -0.63
CA SER A 32 11.49 -3.61 0.78
C SER A 32 10.90 -2.60 1.77
N LEU A 33 10.51 -1.43 1.28
CA LEU A 33 9.82 -0.40 2.06
C LEU A 33 8.42 -0.82 2.51
N LEU A 34 7.78 -1.79 1.84
CA LEU A 34 6.44 -2.26 2.21
C LEU A 34 6.48 -3.05 3.51
N GLN A 35 5.71 -2.59 4.50
CA GLN A 35 5.55 -3.28 5.77
C GLN A 35 4.14 -3.86 5.90
N GLY A 36 4.07 -5.18 5.99
CA GLY A 36 2.86 -5.90 6.37
C GLY A 36 2.68 -5.93 7.89
N VAL A 37 1.48 -5.61 8.36
CA VAL A 37 1.06 -5.68 9.77
C VAL A 37 0.04 -6.82 9.91
N PRO A 38 0.31 -7.86 10.70
CA PRO A 38 -0.62 -8.97 10.86
C PRO A 38 -1.99 -8.50 11.35
N ARG A 39 -3.06 -8.91 10.67
CA ARG A 39 -4.42 -8.57 11.10
C ARG A 39 -4.77 -9.17 12.46
N SER A 40 -4.12 -10.29 12.82
CA SER A 40 -4.26 -10.96 14.12
C SER A 40 -3.99 -10.03 15.30
N LEU A 41 -3.08 -9.06 15.18
CA LEU A 41 -2.77 -8.10 16.25
C LEU A 41 -4.01 -7.37 16.79
N ASN A 42 -4.94 -7.01 15.90
CA ASN A 42 -6.18 -6.34 16.28
C ASN A 42 -7.37 -7.31 16.38
N ARG A 43 -7.30 -8.49 15.75
CA ARG A 43 -8.38 -9.50 15.73
C ARG A 43 -8.37 -10.41 16.96
N ASP A 44 -7.22 -10.88 17.39
CA ASP A 44 -7.10 -11.83 18.51
C ASP A 44 -7.65 -11.26 19.83
N PRO A 45 -7.37 -9.99 20.21
CA PRO A 45 -7.95 -9.41 21.42
C PRO A 45 -9.47 -9.28 21.38
N LEU A 46 -10.06 -9.25 20.18
CA LEU A 46 -11.51 -9.20 19.97
C LEU A 46 -12.13 -10.60 19.86
N GLY A 47 -11.35 -11.67 20.03
CA GLY A 47 -11.81 -13.05 19.86
C GLY A 47 -12.10 -13.43 18.40
N LEU A 48 -11.66 -12.64 17.44
CA LEU A 48 -11.92 -12.86 16.01
C LEU A 48 -10.84 -13.78 15.43
N LYS A 49 -11.26 -14.96 14.96
CA LYS A 49 -10.36 -15.95 14.34
C LYS A 49 -10.48 -15.92 12.83
N ALA A 50 -9.35 -16.08 12.14
CA ALA A 50 -9.25 -15.89 10.69
C ALA A 50 -10.08 -16.90 9.88
N ASP A 51 -10.31 -18.09 10.43
CA ASP A 51 -11.11 -19.18 9.89
C ASP A 51 -12.62 -19.00 10.11
N ASN A 52 -13.04 -18.11 11.02
CA ASN A 52 -14.45 -17.87 11.33
C ASN A 52 -14.74 -16.39 11.64
N LEU A 53 -14.49 -15.53 10.67
CA LEU A 53 -14.79 -14.10 10.79
C LEU A 53 -16.30 -13.86 10.60
N PRO A 54 -16.97 -13.09 11.48
CA PRO A 54 -18.40 -12.81 11.39
C PRO A 54 -18.75 -11.73 10.36
N PHE A 55 -17.83 -11.42 9.44
CA PHE A 55 -17.96 -10.36 8.46
C PHE A 55 -17.23 -10.69 7.17
N HIS A 56 -17.63 -10.02 6.10
CA HIS A 56 -16.95 -9.98 4.81
C HIS A 56 -16.68 -8.51 4.44
N GLY A 57 -15.61 -8.25 3.69
CA GLY A 57 -15.30 -6.87 3.27
C GLY A 57 -13.98 -6.73 2.52
N THR A 58 -13.58 -5.49 2.30
CA THR A 58 -12.30 -5.16 1.67
C THR A 58 -11.80 -3.83 2.22
N ASP A 59 -10.48 -3.68 2.32
CA ASP A 59 -9.86 -2.38 2.55
C ASP A 59 -9.68 -1.70 1.20
N ILE A 60 -10.28 -0.52 1.03
CA ILE A 60 -10.17 0.26 -0.21
C ILE A 60 -9.17 1.39 0.01
N TRP A 61 -8.15 1.44 -0.84
CA TRP A 61 -7.09 2.43 -0.82
C TRP A 61 -7.13 3.25 -2.11
N THR A 62 -7.19 4.58 -1.96
CA THR A 62 -7.05 5.51 -3.09
C THR A 62 -5.66 6.14 -3.06
N LEU A 63 -4.89 5.90 -4.12
CA LEU A 63 -3.51 6.34 -4.30
C LEU A 63 -3.51 7.68 -5.06
N TYR A 64 -3.77 8.79 -4.37
CA TYR A 64 -3.89 10.11 -4.99
C TYR A 64 -2.58 10.65 -5.57
N GLU A 65 -1.44 10.20 -5.06
CA GLU A 65 -0.10 10.76 -5.34
C GLU A 65 0.81 9.74 -6.07
N LEU A 66 0.25 8.84 -6.89
CA LEU A 66 1.07 7.90 -7.66
C LEU A 66 1.72 8.61 -8.86
N SER A 67 3.05 8.57 -8.91
CA SER A 67 3.82 9.13 -10.03
C SER A 67 5.07 8.31 -10.36
N TRP A 68 5.50 8.37 -11.61
CA TRP A 68 6.69 7.67 -12.11
C TRP A 68 7.25 8.32 -13.37
N LEU A 69 8.38 7.85 -13.89
CA LEU A 69 8.91 8.30 -15.18
C LEU A 69 8.55 7.31 -16.29
N ASN A 70 8.11 7.79 -17.46
CA ASN A 70 8.02 6.90 -18.63
C ASN A 70 9.41 6.54 -19.18
N ALA A 71 9.47 5.68 -20.21
CA ALA A 71 10.73 5.26 -20.85
C ALA A 71 11.64 6.43 -21.27
N LYS A 72 11.06 7.59 -21.63
CA LYS A 72 11.79 8.80 -22.04
C LYS A 72 12.22 9.69 -20.86
N GLY A 73 11.83 9.37 -19.64
CA GLY A 73 12.13 10.16 -18.44
C GLY A 73 11.13 11.28 -18.17
N LEU A 74 9.97 11.28 -18.83
CA LEU A 74 8.93 12.26 -18.59
C LEU A 74 8.06 11.80 -17.41
N PRO A 75 7.84 12.64 -16.38
CA PRO A 75 6.95 12.33 -15.28
C PRO A 75 5.53 12.00 -15.75
N GLN A 76 4.95 10.98 -15.15
CA GLN A 76 3.59 10.50 -15.31
C GLN A 76 2.92 10.55 -13.95
N VAL A 77 1.63 10.88 -13.92
CA VAL A 77 0.82 10.91 -12.70
C VAL A 77 -0.46 10.12 -12.91
N ALA A 78 -0.91 9.45 -11.86
CA ALA A 78 -2.18 8.76 -11.86
C ALA A 78 -2.81 8.77 -10.47
N VAL A 79 -4.13 8.65 -10.43
CA VAL A 79 -4.82 8.18 -9.23
C VAL A 79 -5.00 6.68 -9.36
N GLY A 80 -4.54 5.91 -8.37
CA GLY A 80 -4.77 4.47 -8.28
C GLY A 80 -5.91 4.11 -7.32
N HIS A 81 -6.60 3.01 -7.56
CA HIS A 81 -7.46 2.37 -6.56
C HIS A 81 -6.94 0.96 -6.28
N VAL A 82 -6.98 0.53 -5.03
CA VAL A 82 -6.54 -0.80 -4.61
C VAL A 82 -7.59 -1.34 -3.62
N GLU A 83 -8.08 -2.55 -3.87
CA GLU A 83 -9.02 -3.24 -3.00
C GLU A 83 -8.36 -4.49 -2.43
N LEU A 84 -8.19 -4.55 -1.12
CA LEU A 84 -7.51 -5.65 -0.42
C LEU A 84 -8.51 -6.47 0.39
N ASP A 85 -8.59 -7.76 0.08
CA ASP A 85 -9.53 -8.68 0.72
C ASP A 85 -9.30 -8.75 2.24
N TYR A 86 -10.39 -8.72 3.01
CA TYR A 86 -10.38 -8.87 4.46
C TYR A 86 -9.76 -10.19 4.95
N THR A 87 -9.70 -11.21 4.10
CA THR A 87 -9.08 -12.52 4.39
C THR A 87 -7.56 -12.51 4.36
N SER A 88 -6.92 -11.41 3.90
CA SER A 88 -5.46 -11.32 3.88
C SER A 88 -4.84 -11.49 5.26
N VAL A 89 -3.64 -12.09 5.31
CA VAL A 89 -2.91 -12.32 6.57
C VAL A 89 -2.47 -10.98 7.17
N ASN A 90 -1.97 -10.08 6.32
CA ASN A 90 -1.49 -8.77 6.72
C ASN A 90 -2.38 -7.64 6.18
N LEU A 91 -2.34 -6.50 6.85
CA LEU A 91 -2.65 -5.16 6.33
C LEU A 91 -1.36 -4.49 5.88
N ILE A 92 -1.42 -3.49 5.01
CA ILE A 92 -0.27 -2.64 4.71
C ILE A 92 -0.23 -1.46 5.69
N GLU A 93 0.93 -1.18 6.27
CA GLU A 93 1.14 0.00 7.09
C GLU A 93 1.20 1.27 6.22
N SER A 94 0.41 2.29 6.55
CA SER A 94 0.18 3.46 5.68
C SER A 94 1.45 4.27 5.39
N LYS A 95 2.35 4.46 6.35
CA LYS A 95 3.60 5.21 6.15
C LYS A 95 4.54 4.44 5.20
N SER A 96 4.68 3.14 5.41
CA SER A 96 5.46 2.22 4.58
C SER A 96 4.95 2.25 3.14
N PHE A 97 3.63 2.26 2.95
CA PHE A 97 3.03 2.30 1.62
C PHE A 97 3.32 3.62 0.92
N LYS A 98 3.23 4.75 1.62
CA LYS A 98 3.58 6.05 1.07
C LYS A 98 5.03 6.11 0.62
N LEU A 99 5.95 5.59 1.44
CA LEU A 99 7.39 5.58 1.10
C LEU A 99 7.66 4.70 -0.11
N TYR A 100 7.03 3.53 -0.17
CA TYR A 100 7.06 2.66 -1.33
C TYR A 100 6.56 3.35 -2.60
N LEU A 101 5.41 4.04 -2.57
CA LEU A 101 4.90 4.77 -3.73
C LEU A 101 5.83 5.91 -4.14
N ASN A 102 6.44 6.62 -3.18
CA ASN A 102 7.41 7.67 -3.47
C ASN A 102 8.66 7.15 -4.20
N SER A 103 9.04 5.89 -3.97
CA SER A 103 10.17 5.25 -4.68
C SER A 103 9.91 5.11 -6.19
N PHE A 104 8.66 5.23 -6.65
CA PHE A 104 8.32 5.20 -8.07
C PHE A 104 8.63 6.52 -8.76
N ASN A 105 8.69 7.65 -8.04
CA ASN A 105 8.71 9.01 -8.60
C ASN A 105 9.87 9.26 -9.57
N GLN A 106 11.03 8.65 -9.35
CA GLN A 106 12.23 8.74 -10.21
C GLN A 106 12.53 7.43 -10.96
N THR A 107 11.65 6.44 -10.83
CA THR A 107 11.81 5.13 -11.47
C THR A 107 11.17 5.15 -12.86
N ARG A 108 11.90 4.61 -13.85
CA ARG A 108 11.41 4.47 -15.22
C ARG A 108 10.64 3.18 -15.40
N PHE A 109 9.45 3.28 -15.97
CA PHE A 109 8.64 2.15 -16.44
C PHE A 109 8.36 2.31 -17.93
N ASN A 110 8.32 1.19 -18.66
CA ASN A 110 8.11 1.20 -20.10
C ASN A 110 6.67 1.57 -20.47
N ASN A 111 5.72 1.12 -19.65
CA ASN A 111 4.29 1.36 -19.85
C ASN A 111 3.52 1.27 -18.52
N TRP A 112 2.22 1.53 -18.59
CA TRP A 112 1.33 1.56 -17.43
C TRP A 112 1.08 0.16 -16.86
N ASP A 113 1.11 -0.87 -17.71
CA ASP A 113 0.96 -2.25 -17.26
C ASP A 113 2.13 -2.70 -16.39
N GLU A 114 3.34 -2.25 -16.66
CA GLU A 114 4.51 -2.57 -15.83
C GLU A 114 4.39 -1.98 -14.42
N VAL A 115 3.88 -0.75 -14.30
CA VAL A 115 3.57 -0.11 -13.00
C VAL A 115 2.51 -0.93 -12.26
N ARG A 116 1.42 -1.27 -12.95
CA ARG A 116 0.33 -2.08 -12.39
C ARG A 116 0.83 -3.44 -11.90
N GLN A 117 1.56 -4.19 -12.72
CA GLN A 117 2.10 -5.51 -12.37
C GLN A 117 3.08 -5.44 -11.21
N THR A 118 3.89 -4.37 -11.14
CA THR A 118 4.82 -4.15 -10.03
C THR A 118 4.06 -3.93 -8.72
N LEU A 119 3.08 -3.02 -8.72
CA LEU A 119 2.19 -2.82 -7.57
C LEU A 119 1.51 -4.13 -7.15
N GLU A 120 0.98 -4.88 -8.11
CA GLU A 120 0.27 -6.14 -7.86
C GLU A 120 1.18 -7.18 -7.19
N ARG A 121 2.37 -7.40 -7.74
CA ARG A 121 3.34 -8.36 -7.22
C ARG A 121 3.77 -8.01 -5.79
N ASP A 122 4.16 -6.77 -5.58
CA ASP A 122 4.80 -6.36 -4.33
C ASP A 122 3.79 -6.32 -3.18
N LEU A 123 2.60 -5.80 -3.43
CA LEU A 123 1.52 -5.78 -2.44
C LEU A 123 1.00 -7.19 -2.14
N SER A 124 0.89 -8.08 -3.14
CA SER A 124 0.51 -9.49 -2.89
C SER A 124 1.51 -10.18 -1.95
N THR A 125 2.79 -9.89 -2.14
CA THR A 125 3.89 -10.40 -1.30
C THR A 125 3.78 -9.87 0.14
N ALA A 126 3.60 -8.56 0.30
CA ALA A 126 3.47 -7.91 1.61
C ALA A 126 2.21 -8.36 2.38
N LEU A 127 1.10 -8.60 1.67
CA LEU A 127 -0.16 -9.08 2.22
C LEU A 127 -0.17 -10.57 2.53
N ARG A 128 0.78 -11.33 1.96
CA ARG A 128 0.85 -12.79 1.96
C ARG A 128 -0.44 -13.42 1.42
N VAL A 129 -0.89 -12.92 0.28
CA VAL A 129 -2.09 -13.41 -0.43
C VAL A 129 -1.72 -13.82 -1.84
N ARG A 130 -2.44 -14.80 -2.38
CA ARG A 130 -2.18 -15.29 -3.74
C ARG A 130 -2.62 -14.26 -4.78
N LEU A 131 -3.80 -13.65 -4.62
CA LEU A 131 -4.35 -12.61 -5.48
C LEU A 131 -5.42 -11.83 -4.70
N ALA A 132 -5.20 -10.55 -4.42
CA ALA A 132 -6.20 -9.66 -3.84
C ALA A 132 -6.37 -8.46 -4.76
N TRP A 133 -6.81 -8.70 -6.00
CA TRP A 133 -6.93 -7.65 -7.01
C TRP A 133 -8.34 -7.67 -7.57
N ARG A 134 -9.05 -6.56 -7.37
CA ARG A 134 -10.30 -6.31 -8.10
C ARG A 134 -10.07 -5.30 -9.23
N TYR A 135 -9.49 -4.13 -8.96
CA TYR A 135 -9.10 -3.16 -10.00
C TYR A 135 -7.97 -2.23 -9.53
N ILE A 136 -6.95 -1.98 -10.38
CA ILE A 136 -6.16 -0.73 -10.36
C ILE A 136 -6.62 0.09 -11.56
N VAL A 137 -7.44 1.12 -11.31
CA VAL A 137 -7.71 2.14 -12.32
C VAL A 137 -6.66 3.21 -12.14
N LEU A 138 -5.82 3.41 -13.15
CA LEU A 138 -4.96 4.57 -13.25
C LEU A 138 -5.68 5.62 -14.09
N MET A 139 -6.16 6.68 -13.46
CA MET A 139 -6.77 7.79 -14.18
C MET A 139 -5.69 8.80 -14.58
N ASN A 140 -5.59 9.06 -15.88
CA ASN A 140 -4.68 10.09 -16.39
C ASN A 140 -5.26 11.46 -16.06
N TRP A 141 -4.59 12.23 -15.19
CA TRP A 141 -4.90 13.64 -15.01
C TRP A 141 -4.35 14.39 -16.22
N LYS A 142 -5.02 14.29 -17.37
CA LYS A 142 -4.88 15.34 -18.38
C LYS A 142 -5.64 16.54 -17.84
N ALA A 143 -4.92 17.53 -17.33
CA ALA A 143 -5.46 18.89 -17.28
C ALA A 143 -5.94 19.20 -18.71
N SER A 144 -7.25 19.29 -18.90
CA SER A 144 -7.82 19.86 -20.11
C SER A 144 -7.22 21.26 -20.24
N ARG A 145 -6.41 21.47 -21.29
CA ARG A 145 -6.09 22.82 -21.74
C ARG A 145 -7.33 23.44 -22.35
#